data_AF-G1UZX3-F1
#
_entry.id   AF-G1UZX3-F1
#
_cell.length_a   1.000
_cell.length_b   1.000
_cell.length_c   1.000
_cell.angle_alpha   90.00
_cell.angle_beta   90.00
_cell.angle_gamma   90.00
#
_symmetry.space_group_name_H-M   'P 1'
#
loop_
_entity.id
_entity.type
_entity.pdbx_description
1 polymer ?
#
loop_
_entity_poly.entity_id
_entity_poly.type
_entity_poly.pdbx_seq_one_letter_code
_entity_poly.pdbx_strand_id
1 'polypeptide(L)'
;MMVSGARKGFWGVPPYERLGGRGVVSVPKTVKGRSLRLIALGVLLCCALALGGCGGGRKGGSLPPVESGSFEGPKGSIADLRRLPQDLLVYARQGSPDKPLMSAAEQARQDARFNSLFFGPWEAVRSSVSASEAFAIFGGQKKRSKARGWAENLLPWTQENWDKLTANAARDAYPSRFDKAITVRPTVLREAPTHKPRFGNPAEAGEGYPFDMFMYSTLPVGMPLLVVHTSADGAWVFVETGLVSGWVPTEDTAVTDAPFRSRYENGTYAVIVRDDVPLVDELGRYVTTGSLGTMLPLSGGSGSSLRLLVPVRDPQGRAVA
;
A
#
# COMPACT_ATOMS: atom_id res chain seq x y z
N MET A 1 -3.36 -21.56 20.37
CA MET A 1 -3.90 -20.26 20.81
C MET A 1 -4.43 -19.56 19.57
N MET A 2 -5.73 -19.27 19.51
CA MET A 2 -6.43 -18.81 18.30
C MET A 2 -5.95 -17.42 17.85
N VAL A 3 -5.35 -17.35 16.66
CA VAL A 3 -5.11 -16.10 15.93
C VAL A 3 -6.44 -15.69 15.29
N SER A 4 -7.15 -14.77 15.95
CA SER A 4 -8.40 -14.19 15.46
C SER A 4 -8.14 -12.78 14.95
N GLY A 5 -8.54 -12.51 13.71
CA GLY A 5 -8.70 -11.14 13.22
C GLY A 5 -8.16 -10.85 11.83
N ALA A 6 -8.52 -11.65 10.83
CA ALA A 6 -8.51 -11.16 9.45
C ALA A 6 -9.46 -9.96 9.36
N ARG A 7 -8.90 -8.75 9.24
CA ARG A 7 -9.68 -7.51 9.09
C ARG A 7 -10.38 -7.52 7.72
N LYS A 8 -11.71 -7.54 7.75
CA LYS A 8 -12.55 -7.13 6.62
C LYS A 8 -12.37 -5.63 6.38
N GLY A 9 -12.09 -5.25 5.14
CA GLY A 9 -12.22 -3.87 4.65
C GLY A 9 -10.93 -3.33 4.06
N PHE A 10 -10.66 -3.61 2.79
CA PHE A 10 -9.65 -2.86 2.03
C PHE A 10 -10.01 -2.66 0.54
N TRP A 11 -11.23 -3.03 0.11
CA TRP A 11 -11.66 -2.91 -1.30
C TRP A 11 -13.03 -2.25 -1.46
N GLY A 12 -13.32 -1.21 -0.66
CA GLY A 12 -14.57 -0.46 -0.77
C GLY A 12 -14.29 1.02 -0.92
N VAL A 13 -14.56 1.56 -2.12
CA VAL A 13 -14.58 2.98 -2.52
C VAL A 13 -13.25 3.74 -2.31
N PRO A 14 -12.63 4.31 -3.36
CA PRO A 14 -11.49 5.21 -3.22
C PRO A 14 -11.76 6.33 -2.22
N PRO A 15 -10.79 6.76 -1.40
CA PRO A 15 -11.02 7.72 -0.31
C PRO A 15 -11.57 9.09 -0.76
N TYR A 16 -11.53 9.42 -2.05
CA TYR A 16 -11.97 10.70 -2.63
C TYR A 16 -12.96 10.54 -3.80
N GLU A 17 -13.73 9.45 -3.86
CA GLU A 17 -14.78 9.30 -4.89
C GLU A 17 -15.79 10.47 -4.85
N ARG A 18 -16.06 11.10 -6.01
CA ARG A 18 -17.07 12.18 -6.14
C ARG A 18 -18.46 11.59 -5.88
N LEU A 19 -19.07 11.90 -4.74
CA LEU A 19 -20.46 11.56 -4.47
C LEU A 19 -21.40 12.45 -5.30
N GLY A 20 -21.68 12.02 -6.53
CA GLY A 20 -22.80 12.47 -7.33
C GLY A 20 -23.82 11.35 -7.51
N GLY A 21 -25.02 11.51 -6.96
CA GLY A 21 -26.18 10.65 -7.25
C GLY A 21 -26.76 9.92 -6.04
N ARG A 22 -27.91 10.39 -5.55
CA ARG A 22 -28.75 9.69 -4.55
C ARG A 22 -29.35 8.43 -5.19
N GLY A 23 -28.97 7.26 -4.69
CA GLY A 23 -29.66 5.99 -4.94
C GLY A 23 -30.22 5.43 -3.64
N VAL A 24 -31.55 5.42 -3.52
CA VAL A 24 -32.28 4.86 -2.38
C VAL A 24 -32.23 3.33 -2.47
N VAL A 25 -31.70 2.66 -1.44
CA VAL A 25 -31.81 1.19 -1.30
C VAL A 25 -32.89 0.89 -0.26
N SER A 26 -33.93 0.19 -0.70
CA SER A 26 -35.08 -0.23 0.11
C SER A 26 -34.75 -1.44 0.98
N VAL A 27 -35.19 -1.39 2.24
CA VAL A 27 -35.06 -2.49 3.22
C VAL A 27 -36.23 -3.48 3.02
N PRO A 28 -36.00 -4.82 3.01
CA PRO A 28 -37.10 -5.77 2.97
C PRO A 28 -37.81 -5.85 4.32
N LYS A 29 -39.15 -5.84 4.26
CA LYS A 29 -40.07 -5.96 5.40
C LYS A 29 -39.93 -7.33 6.09
N THR A 30 -39.85 -7.29 7.42
CA THR A 30 -40.02 -8.44 8.32
C THR A 30 -41.42 -9.03 8.23
N VAL A 31 -41.53 -10.33 7.95
CA VAL A 31 -42.77 -11.10 8.09
C VAL A 31 -42.77 -11.80 9.45
N LYS A 32 -43.74 -11.48 10.31
CA LYS A 32 -44.08 -12.25 11.53
C LYS A 32 -45.20 -13.23 11.20
N GLY A 33 -45.10 -14.47 11.70
CA GLY A 33 -46.28 -15.28 12.01
C GLY A 33 -46.27 -16.75 11.59
N ARG A 34 -46.07 -17.63 12.59
CA ARG A 34 -46.67 -18.97 12.75
C ARG A 34 -46.26 -20.17 11.88
N SER A 35 -45.36 -20.06 10.91
CA SER A 35 -44.89 -21.25 10.14
C SER A 35 -43.46 -21.75 10.46
N LEU A 36 -42.74 -21.11 11.39
CA LEU A 36 -41.32 -21.42 11.65
C LEU A 36 -41.03 -22.79 12.31
N ARG A 37 -41.99 -23.42 13.00
CA ARG A 37 -41.73 -24.69 13.71
C ARG A 37 -41.74 -25.93 12.80
N LEU A 38 -42.48 -25.89 11.69
CA LEU A 38 -42.51 -26.99 10.71
C LEU A 38 -41.36 -26.90 9.70
N ILE A 39 -40.91 -25.67 9.37
CA ILE A 39 -39.73 -25.44 8.53
C ILE A 39 -38.45 -25.79 9.29
N ALA A 40 -38.36 -25.47 10.59
CA ALA A 40 -37.22 -25.86 11.42
C ALA A 40 -37.06 -27.38 11.56
N LEU A 41 -38.16 -28.14 11.65
CA LEU A 41 -38.11 -29.60 11.73
C LEU A 41 -37.70 -30.24 10.39
N GLY A 42 -38.15 -29.69 9.26
CA GLY A 42 -37.76 -30.15 7.92
C GLY A 42 -36.29 -29.87 7.59
N VAL A 43 -35.74 -28.73 8.02
CA VAL A 43 -34.32 -28.41 7.83
C VAL A 43 -33.42 -29.28 8.72
N LEU A 44 -33.82 -29.58 9.96
CA LEU A 44 -33.07 -30.48 10.85
C LEU A 44 -33.02 -31.93 10.35
N LEU A 45 -34.09 -32.42 9.72
CA LEU A 45 -34.13 -33.78 9.15
C LEU A 45 -33.29 -33.88 7.86
N CYS A 46 -33.27 -32.83 7.02
CA CYS A 46 -32.37 -32.75 5.87
C CYS A 46 -30.89 -32.61 6.27
N CYS A 47 -30.58 -31.91 7.36
CA CYS A 47 -29.21 -31.83 7.89
C CYS A 47 -28.74 -33.16 8.49
N ALA A 48 -29.63 -33.96 9.11
CA ALA A 48 -29.28 -35.27 9.64
C ALA A 48 -29.06 -36.32 8.53
N LEU A 49 -29.81 -36.24 7.42
CA LEU A 49 -29.64 -37.14 6.27
C LEU A 49 -28.47 -36.75 5.36
N ALA A 50 -28.04 -35.48 5.36
CA ALA A 50 -26.81 -35.03 4.68
C ALA A 50 -25.51 -35.38 5.44
N LEU A 51 -25.60 -35.83 6.70
CA LEU A 51 -24.44 -36.25 7.51
C LEU A 51 -24.23 -37.78 7.51
N GLY A 52 -25.07 -38.55 6.81
CA GLY A 52 -24.98 -40.02 6.72
C GLY A 52 -24.43 -40.57 5.40
N GLY A 53 -24.02 -39.72 4.47
CA GLY A 53 -23.76 -40.11 3.07
C GLY A 53 -22.39 -39.68 2.55
N CYS A 54 -21.31 -40.12 3.18
CA CYS A 54 -19.98 -40.40 2.57
C CYS A 54 -19.00 -40.96 3.62
N GLY A 55 -19.44 -41.95 4.40
CA GLY A 55 -18.57 -42.79 5.23
C GLY A 55 -17.90 -43.90 4.41
N GLY A 56 -17.45 -43.60 3.20
CA GLY A 56 -16.60 -44.51 2.43
C GLY A 56 -15.18 -44.31 2.90
N GLY A 57 -14.68 -45.20 3.76
CA GLY A 57 -13.29 -45.24 4.20
C GLY A 57 -12.35 -45.40 3.01
N ARG A 58 -12.03 -44.29 2.33
CA ARG A 58 -10.76 -44.18 1.62
C ARG A 58 -9.73 -44.29 2.72
N LYS A 59 -9.03 -45.44 2.78
CA LYS A 59 -7.69 -45.49 3.34
C LYS A 59 -7.01 -44.25 2.78
N GLY A 60 -6.79 -43.24 3.63
CA GLY A 60 -5.92 -42.14 3.27
C GLY A 60 -4.64 -42.84 2.92
N GLY A 61 -4.36 -42.97 1.62
CA GLY A 61 -3.02 -43.31 1.18
C GLY A 61 -2.18 -42.30 1.94
N SER A 62 -1.35 -42.79 2.85
CA SER A 62 -0.25 -41.99 3.34
C SER A 62 0.36 -41.43 2.06
N LEU A 63 0.27 -40.11 1.86
CA LEU A 63 1.21 -39.48 0.96
C LEU A 63 2.55 -40.09 1.36
N PRO A 64 3.29 -40.72 0.43
CA PRO A 64 4.61 -41.21 0.79
C PRO A 64 5.27 -40.07 1.54
N PRO A 65 5.90 -40.32 2.71
CA PRO A 65 6.58 -39.25 3.45
C PRO A 65 7.34 -38.51 2.38
N VAL A 66 7.01 -37.21 2.20
CA VAL A 66 7.62 -36.39 1.16
C VAL A 66 9.08 -36.69 1.34
N GLU A 67 9.68 -37.45 0.40
CA GLU A 67 11.12 -37.53 0.33
C GLU A 67 11.44 -36.06 0.32
N SER A 68 11.99 -35.56 1.42
CA SER A 68 12.44 -34.21 1.55
C SER A 68 13.49 -34.14 0.48
N GLY A 69 13.04 -33.84 -0.74
CA GLY A 69 13.79 -34.10 -1.94
C GLY A 69 15.00 -33.26 -1.73
N SER A 70 16.10 -33.92 -1.40
CA SER A 70 17.34 -33.30 -1.00
C SER A 70 17.82 -32.65 -2.27
N PHE A 71 17.32 -31.44 -2.48
CA PHE A 71 17.53 -30.76 -3.71
C PHE A 71 18.92 -30.16 -3.62
N GLU A 72 19.87 -30.80 -4.31
CA GLU A 72 21.24 -30.32 -4.48
C GLU A 72 21.28 -29.16 -5.48
N GLY A 73 20.66 -28.03 -5.14
CA GLY A 73 20.87 -26.78 -5.86
C GLY A 73 21.22 -25.65 -4.91
N PRO A 74 21.50 -24.46 -5.47
CA PRO A 74 21.79 -23.29 -4.66
C PRO A 74 20.69 -23.06 -3.64
N LYS A 75 21.08 -22.69 -2.42
CA LYS A 75 20.15 -22.33 -1.34
C LYS A 75 19.10 -21.34 -1.88
N GLY A 76 17.81 -21.65 -1.70
CA GLY A 76 16.70 -20.84 -2.19
C GLY A 76 16.15 -21.24 -3.55
N SER A 77 16.76 -22.21 -4.25
CA SER A 77 16.22 -22.74 -5.51
C SER A 77 15.21 -23.86 -5.26
N ILE A 78 14.19 -23.93 -6.11
CA ILE A 78 13.19 -25.02 -6.17
C ILE A 78 13.13 -25.60 -7.58
N ALA A 79 12.50 -26.77 -7.75
CA ALA A 79 12.43 -27.42 -9.05
C ALA A 79 11.76 -26.56 -10.13
N ASP A 80 10.74 -25.77 -9.77
CA ASP A 80 9.99 -24.95 -10.71
C ASP A 80 10.80 -23.81 -11.33
N LEU A 81 11.77 -23.23 -10.60
CA LEU A 81 12.64 -22.18 -11.14
C LEU A 81 13.52 -22.67 -12.30
N ARG A 82 13.65 -24.00 -12.48
CA ARG A 82 14.40 -24.62 -13.58
C ARG A 82 13.49 -25.20 -14.65
N ARG A 83 12.29 -25.67 -14.26
CA ARG A 83 11.30 -26.23 -15.19
C ARG A 83 10.56 -25.13 -15.94
N LEU A 84 10.26 -24.03 -15.27
CA LEU A 84 9.57 -22.88 -15.83
C LEU A 84 10.59 -21.81 -16.20
N PRO A 85 10.64 -21.36 -17.48
CA PRO A 85 11.49 -20.26 -17.88
C PRO A 85 11.22 -19.01 -17.04
N GLN A 86 12.27 -18.44 -16.44
CA GLN A 86 12.22 -17.17 -15.71
C GLN A 86 12.34 -15.98 -16.67
N ASP A 87 11.67 -16.07 -17.81
CA ASP A 87 11.60 -15.06 -18.87
C ASP A 87 10.15 -14.94 -19.33
N LEU A 88 9.53 -13.79 -19.06
CA LEU A 88 8.13 -13.52 -19.40
C LEU A 88 7.88 -13.55 -20.92
N LEU A 89 8.90 -13.30 -21.76
CA LEU A 89 8.76 -13.30 -23.21
C LEU A 89 8.45 -14.69 -23.77
N VAL A 90 8.86 -15.76 -23.08
CA VAL A 90 8.51 -17.12 -23.50
C VAL A 90 7.00 -17.31 -23.51
N TYR A 91 6.31 -16.85 -22.46
CA TYR A 91 4.86 -16.97 -22.35
C TYR A 91 4.12 -15.97 -23.24
N ALA A 92 4.62 -14.74 -23.36
CA ALA A 92 4.02 -13.73 -24.22
C ALA A 92 4.01 -14.16 -25.70
N ARG A 93 5.09 -14.79 -26.18
CA ARG A 93 5.22 -15.31 -27.55
C ARG A 93 4.33 -16.52 -27.84
N GLN A 94 3.98 -17.31 -26.83
CA GLN A 94 3.02 -18.42 -26.99
C GLN A 94 1.59 -17.91 -27.21
N GLY A 95 1.29 -16.69 -26.75
CA GLY A 95 0.03 -16.01 -27.02
C GLY A 95 0.05 -15.24 -28.34
N SER A 96 -0.37 -13.98 -28.29
CA SER A 96 -0.25 -13.03 -29.40
C SER A 96 0.39 -11.76 -28.82
N PRO A 97 1.72 -11.60 -28.89
CA PRO A 97 2.45 -10.57 -28.15
C PRO A 97 2.02 -9.15 -28.51
N ASP A 98 1.58 -8.93 -29.76
CA ASP A 98 1.13 -7.63 -30.25
C ASP A 98 -0.39 -7.41 -30.10
N LYS A 99 -1.13 -8.40 -29.58
CA LYS A 99 -2.57 -8.30 -29.41
C LYS A 99 -2.89 -7.46 -28.16
N PRO A 100 -3.64 -6.36 -28.28
CA PRO A 100 -4.12 -5.63 -27.12
C PRO A 100 -4.95 -6.53 -26.20
N LEU A 101 -4.64 -6.50 -24.89
CA LEU A 101 -5.39 -7.27 -23.87
C LEU A 101 -6.76 -6.65 -23.55
N MET A 102 -6.98 -5.39 -23.92
CA MET A 102 -8.24 -4.67 -23.78
C MET A 102 -8.44 -3.70 -24.95
N SER A 103 -9.66 -3.19 -25.13
CA SER A 103 -9.94 -2.17 -26.15
C SER A 103 -9.33 -0.82 -25.78
N ALA A 104 -9.07 0.03 -26.78
CA ALA A 104 -8.56 1.37 -26.55
C ALA A 104 -9.47 2.21 -25.64
N ALA A 105 -10.80 2.07 -25.78
CA ALA A 105 -11.77 2.75 -24.94
C ALA A 105 -11.69 2.30 -23.47
N GLU A 106 -11.49 1.00 -23.23
CA GLU A 106 -11.33 0.47 -21.88
C GLU A 106 -10.00 0.92 -21.26
N GLN A 107 -8.92 0.90 -22.03
CA GLN A 107 -7.62 1.38 -21.59
C GLN A 107 -7.68 2.86 -21.19
N ALA A 108 -8.30 3.71 -22.01
CA ALA A 108 -8.49 5.13 -21.70
C ALA A 108 -9.33 5.35 -20.44
N ARG A 109 -10.35 4.50 -20.21
CA ARG A 109 -11.15 4.55 -18.97
C ARG A 109 -10.33 4.19 -17.73
N GLN A 110 -9.49 3.16 -17.81
CA GLN A 110 -8.62 2.78 -16.70
C GLN A 110 -7.52 3.81 -16.44
N ASP A 111 -6.96 4.41 -17.49
CA ASP A 111 -6.00 5.51 -17.38
C ASP A 111 -6.61 6.73 -16.68
N ALA A 112 -7.81 7.17 -17.11
CA ALA A 112 -8.53 8.26 -16.46
C ALA A 112 -8.85 7.94 -14.98
N ARG A 113 -9.21 6.69 -14.67
CA ARG A 113 -9.40 6.23 -13.29
C ARG A 113 -8.10 6.28 -12.51
N PHE A 114 -6.98 5.83 -13.08
CA PHE A 114 -5.66 5.90 -12.46
C PHE A 114 -5.20 7.34 -12.20
N ASN A 115 -5.51 8.29 -13.09
CA ASN A 115 -5.15 9.70 -12.86
C ASN A 115 -5.97 10.29 -11.71
N SER A 116 -7.26 9.96 -11.62
CA SER A 116 -8.11 10.31 -10.46
C SER A 116 -7.56 9.71 -9.15
N LEU A 117 -7.37 8.37 -9.14
CA LEU A 117 -6.28 7.63 -8.48
C LEU A 117 -5.17 8.44 -7.79
N PHE A 118 -4.29 8.88 -8.66
CA PHE A 118 -2.98 9.39 -8.35
C PHE A 118 -3.03 10.81 -7.77
N PHE A 119 -3.88 11.67 -8.34
CA PHE A 119 -3.98 13.09 -7.94
C PHE A 119 -5.04 13.36 -6.87
N GLY A 120 -5.86 12.38 -6.48
CA GLY A 120 -6.89 12.51 -5.44
C GLY A 120 -6.45 13.22 -4.15
N PRO A 121 -5.23 13.01 -3.61
CA PRO A 121 -4.75 13.75 -2.43
C PRO A 121 -4.73 15.27 -2.60
N TRP A 122 -4.48 15.78 -3.82
CA TRP A 122 -4.49 17.21 -4.13
C TRP A 122 -5.89 17.81 -4.16
N GLU A 123 -6.91 17.00 -4.46
CA GLU A 123 -8.31 17.41 -4.48
C GLU A 123 -9.02 17.25 -3.12
N ALA A 124 -8.39 16.57 -2.15
CA ALA A 124 -9.03 16.30 -0.87
C ALA A 124 -9.44 17.59 -0.13
N VAL A 125 -10.66 17.63 0.41
CA VAL A 125 -11.15 18.75 1.24
C VAL A 125 -11.06 18.48 2.74
N ARG A 126 -10.75 17.22 3.11
CA ARG A 126 -10.49 16.75 4.47
C ARG A 126 -9.63 15.49 4.43
N SER A 127 -8.98 15.17 5.53
CA SER A 127 -8.32 13.87 5.74
C SER A 127 -9.35 12.75 5.74
N SER A 128 -9.02 11.61 5.11
CA SER A 128 -9.83 10.39 5.18
C SER A 128 -9.49 9.53 6.40
N VAL A 129 -8.32 9.73 7.00
CA VAL A 129 -7.79 8.91 8.10
C VAL A 129 -8.11 9.51 9.45
N SER A 130 -8.79 8.73 10.30
CA SER A 130 -9.07 9.15 11.68
C SER A 130 -7.82 9.09 12.58
N ALA A 131 -7.78 9.89 13.65
CA ALA A 131 -6.69 9.83 14.62
C ALA A 131 -6.48 8.43 15.24
N SER A 132 -7.57 7.67 15.42
CA SER A 132 -7.48 6.30 15.94
C SER A 132 -6.77 5.36 14.98
N GLU A 133 -6.91 5.60 13.67
CA GLU A 133 -6.29 4.80 12.62
C GLU A 133 -4.83 5.22 12.41
N ALA A 134 -4.57 6.53 12.27
CA ALA A 134 -3.22 7.09 12.12
C ALA A 134 -2.27 6.67 13.26
N PHE A 135 -2.81 6.49 14.47
CA PHE A 135 -2.04 6.09 15.65
C PHE A 135 -2.39 4.70 16.17
N ALA A 136 -2.95 3.82 15.34
CA ALA A 136 -3.34 2.48 15.75
C ALA A 136 -2.17 1.69 16.35
N ILE A 137 -0.96 1.87 15.83
CA ILE A 137 0.26 1.25 16.36
C ILE A 137 0.54 1.65 17.82
N PHE A 138 0.18 2.88 18.20
CA PHE A 138 0.30 3.43 19.54
C PHE A 138 -0.95 3.20 20.42
N GLY A 139 -1.89 2.36 19.98
CA GLY A 139 -3.15 2.12 20.70
C GLY A 139 -4.21 3.20 20.47
N GLY A 140 -4.07 3.99 19.41
CA GLY A 140 -4.94 5.12 19.07
C GLY A 140 -4.42 6.45 19.61
N GLN A 141 -5.29 7.45 19.69
CA GLN A 141 -4.88 8.81 20.01
C GLN A 141 -4.50 9.00 21.48
N LYS A 142 -5.36 8.55 22.41
CA LYS A 142 -5.24 8.88 23.85
C LYS A 142 -4.65 7.78 24.72
N LYS A 143 -4.58 6.54 24.24
CA LYS A 143 -4.11 5.41 25.05
C LYS A 143 -2.59 5.34 25.04
N ARG A 144 -2.00 5.09 26.21
CA ARG A 144 -0.62 4.61 26.28
C ARG A 144 -0.59 3.14 25.82
N SER A 145 0.34 2.78 24.94
CA SER A 145 0.56 1.41 24.52
C SER A 145 1.85 0.84 25.11
N LYS A 146 1.88 -0.49 25.28
CA LYS A 146 3.10 -1.19 25.63
C LYS A 146 4.01 -1.26 24.41
N ALA A 147 5.32 -1.31 24.64
CA ALA A 147 6.28 -1.63 23.60
C ALA A 147 5.96 -2.98 22.94
N ARG A 148 6.15 -3.05 21.61
CA ARG A 148 5.80 -4.22 20.80
C ARG A 148 6.97 -4.62 19.92
N GLY A 149 7.21 -5.92 19.84
CA GLY A 149 8.16 -6.50 18.90
C GLY A 149 9.62 -6.28 19.28
N TRP A 150 10.49 -6.57 18.32
CA TRP A 150 11.95 -6.52 18.45
C TRP A 150 12.52 -5.42 17.56
N ALA A 151 13.58 -4.77 18.03
CA ALA A 151 14.27 -3.67 17.35
C ALA A 151 15.41 -4.18 16.45
N GLU A 152 16.18 -3.26 15.87
CA GLU A 152 17.31 -3.54 14.98
C GLU A 152 18.40 -4.45 15.57
N ASN A 153 18.54 -4.47 16.89
CA ASN A 153 19.51 -5.29 17.62
C ASN A 153 18.97 -6.66 18.03
N LEU A 154 17.79 -7.05 17.53
CA LEU A 154 17.09 -8.29 17.88
C LEU A 154 16.76 -8.43 19.38
N LEU A 155 16.69 -7.31 20.11
CA LEU A 155 16.14 -7.25 21.46
C LEU A 155 14.74 -6.63 21.42
N PRO A 156 13.86 -6.96 22.39
CA PRO A 156 12.56 -6.32 22.50
C PRO A 156 12.67 -4.79 22.55
N TRP A 157 11.73 -4.09 21.91
CA TRP A 157 11.60 -2.65 22.09
C TRP A 157 11.44 -2.33 23.58
N THR A 158 12.27 -1.40 24.09
CA THR A 158 12.11 -0.93 25.47
C THR A 158 10.90 -0.02 25.57
N GLN A 159 10.23 -0.04 26.73
CA GLN A 159 9.10 0.86 26.97
C GLN A 159 9.51 2.34 26.86
N GLU A 160 10.72 2.69 27.29
CA GLU A 160 11.25 4.04 27.21
C GLU A 160 11.37 4.53 25.75
N ASN A 161 11.99 3.73 24.87
CA ASN A 161 12.13 4.10 23.45
C ASN A 161 10.77 4.14 22.74
N TRP A 162 9.86 3.24 23.12
CA TRP A 162 8.50 3.23 22.60
C TRP A 162 7.70 4.46 23.04
N ASP A 163 7.81 4.87 24.30
CA ASP A 163 7.16 6.07 24.83
C ASP A 163 7.74 7.33 24.16
N LYS A 164 9.06 7.40 23.93
CA LYS A 164 9.71 8.48 23.16
C LYS A 164 9.18 8.56 21.73
N LEU A 165 9.10 7.44 21.02
CA LEU A 165 8.53 7.37 19.67
C LEU A 165 7.05 7.81 19.65
N THR A 166 6.28 7.37 20.65
CA THR A 166 4.87 7.72 20.81
C THR A 166 4.67 9.22 21.11
N ALA A 167 5.54 9.81 21.93
CA ALA A 167 5.53 11.23 22.23
C ALA A 167 5.88 12.06 20.98
N ASN A 168 6.88 11.62 20.20
CA ASN A 168 7.25 12.29 18.96
C ASN A 168 6.12 12.29 17.91
N ALA A 169 5.23 11.29 17.94
CA ALA A 169 4.08 11.24 17.05
C ALA A 169 3.01 12.34 17.30
N ALA A 170 3.16 13.19 18.33
CA ALA A 170 2.37 14.41 18.57
C ALA A 170 0.83 14.25 18.51
N ARG A 171 0.33 13.08 18.94
CA ARG A 171 -1.04 12.60 18.69
C ARG A 171 -2.18 13.54 19.13
N ASP A 172 -1.96 14.32 20.18
CA ASP A 172 -2.96 15.24 20.72
C ASP A 172 -3.24 16.43 19.79
N ALA A 173 -2.30 16.75 18.90
CA ALA A 173 -2.43 17.82 17.91
C ALA A 173 -3.00 17.33 16.56
N TYR A 174 -3.42 16.07 16.44
CA TYR A 174 -3.92 15.54 15.16
C TYR A 174 -5.36 15.99 14.85
N PRO A 175 -5.67 16.37 13.59
CA PRO A 175 -4.73 16.70 12.53
C PRO A 175 -4.09 18.07 12.79
N SER A 176 -2.80 18.21 12.46
CA SER A 176 -2.08 19.49 12.67
C SER A 176 -1.76 20.23 11.37
N ARG A 177 -1.95 19.57 10.23
CA ARG A 177 -1.56 20.05 8.89
C ARG A 177 -2.67 19.72 7.90
N PHE A 178 -2.68 20.42 6.77
CA PHE A 178 -3.55 20.11 5.64
C PHE A 178 -2.92 20.58 4.32
N ASP A 179 -1.68 20.15 4.09
CA ASP A 179 -0.89 20.64 2.97
C ASP A 179 -0.95 19.67 1.79
N LYS A 180 -1.10 20.22 0.60
CA LYS A 180 -0.88 19.45 -0.62
C LYS A 180 0.61 19.37 -0.86
N ALA A 181 1.14 18.18 -1.07
CA ALA A 181 2.57 17.95 -1.17
C ALA A 181 2.89 16.90 -2.23
N ILE A 182 4.17 16.67 -2.48
CA ILE A 182 4.68 15.66 -3.42
C ILE A 182 5.95 15.05 -2.85
N THR A 183 6.22 13.78 -3.17
CA THR A 183 7.54 13.18 -2.91
C THR A 183 8.58 13.75 -3.89
N VAL A 184 9.76 14.09 -3.39
CA VAL A 184 10.88 14.62 -4.21
C VAL A 184 11.98 13.58 -4.46
N ARG A 185 11.87 12.41 -3.83
CA ARG A 185 12.73 11.24 -4.01
C ARG A 185 11.96 9.96 -3.62
N PRO A 186 12.40 8.76 -4.04
CA PRO A 186 11.88 7.51 -3.52
C PRO A 186 11.98 7.47 -1.98
N THR A 187 10.90 7.12 -1.32
CA THR A 187 10.83 7.07 0.15
C THR A 187 9.99 5.90 0.65
N VAL A 188 10.03 5.65 1.96
CA VAL A 188 9.29 4.56 2.61
C VAL A 188 8.19 5.14 3.48
N LEU A 189 6.97 4.70 3.22
CA LEU A 189 5.80 4.95 4.05
C LEU A 189 5.80 3.98 5.24
N ARG A 190 5.72 4.53 6.46
CA ARG A 190 5.92 3.76 7.70
C ARG A 190 4.75 3.87 8.66
N GLU A 191 4.54 2.83 9.47
CA GLU A 191 3.50 2.85 10.52
C GLU A 191 3.82 3.81 11.68
N ALA A 192 5.11 4.13 11.90
CA ALA A 192 5.58 5.00 12.96
C ALA A 192 6.69 5.95 12.46
N PRO A 193 6.88 7.14 13.08
CA PRO A 193 7.86 8.14 12.65
C PRO A 193 9.28 7.77 13.11
N THR A 194 9.84 6.70 12.55
CA THR A 194 11.21 6.23 12.82
C THR A 194 11.74 5.40 11.67
N HIS A 195 13.05 5.47 11.41
CA HIS A 195 13.73 4.55 10.49
C HIS A 195 14.02 3.18 11.10
N LYS A 196 13.88 3.04 12.43
CA LYS A 196 14.13 1.77 13.11
C LYS A 196 13.08 0.74 12.73
N PRO A 197 13.44 -0.55 12.61
CA PRO A 197 12.49 -1.60 12.30
C PRO A 197 11.70 -2.01 13.55
N ARG A 198 10.58 -2.68 13.30
CA ARG A 198 9.90 -3.49 14.31
C ARG A 198 9.66 -4.89 13.77
N PHE A 199 10.41 -5.86 14.27
CA PHE A 199 10.20 -7.27 13.94
C PHE A 199 9.16 -7.92 14.85
N GLY A 200 8.62 -9.05 14.42
CA GLY A 200 8.04 -10.06 15.30
C GLY A 200 9.15 -10.78 16.09
N ASN A 201 8.86 -11.96 16.63
CA ASN A 201 9.87 -12.74 17.34
C ASN A 201 10.93 -13.26 16.35
N PRO A 202 12.20 -12.81 16.40
CA PRO A 202 13.20 -13.21 15.39
C PRO A 202 13.54 -14.70 15.39
N ALA A 203 13.17 -15.44 16.44
CA ALA A 203 13.32 -16.90 16.51
C ALA A 203 12.21 -17.65 15.75
N GLU A 204 11.14 -16.97 15.35
CA GLU A 204 10.02 -17.54 14.59
C GLU A 204 10.21 -17.30 13.09
N ALA A 205 9.93 -18.34 12.29
CA ALA A 205 10.07 -18.27 10.85
C ALA A 205 9.08 -17.23 10.27
N GLY A 206 9.61 -16.27 9.51
CA GLY A 206 8.81 -15.20 8.90
C GLY A 206 8.60 -13.96 9.78
N GLU A 207 9.16 -13.93 11.00
CA GLU A 207 8.91 -12.85 11.96
C GLU A 207 10.14 -11.93 12.19
N GLY A 208 11.34 -12.39 11.85
CA GLY A 208 12.59 -11.62 11.92
C GLY A 208 12.91 -10.85 10.64
N TYR A 209 14.16 -10.41 10.47
CA TYR A 209 14.63 -9.82 9.22
C TYR A 209 14.32 -10.74 8.01
N PRO A 210 13.82 -10.22 6.88
CA PRO A 210 13.63 -8.80 6.51
C PRO A 210 12.22 -8.24 6.79
N PHE A 211 11.39 -8.90 7.59
CA PHE A 211 9.99 -8.52 7.82
C PHE A 211 9.85 -7.36 8.83
N ASP A 212 10.33 -6.17 8.45
CA ASP A 212 10.11 -4.94 9.22
C ASP A 212 8.62 -4.56 9.19
N MET A 213 7.94 -4.79 10.30
CA MET A 213 6.51 -4.53 10.43
C MET A 213 6.16 -3.05 10.57
N PHE A 214 7.14 -2.14 10.61
CA PHE A 214 6.89 -0.71 10.44
C PHE A 214 6.96 -0.26 8.99
N MET A 215 7.54 -1.05 8.09
CA MET A 215 7.51 -0.77 6.66
C MET A 215 6.10 -1.06 6.13
N TYR A 216 5.44 -0.06 5.55
CA TYR A 216 4.10 -0.23 4.99
C TYR A 216 4.13 -0.27 3.47
N SER A 217 4.78 0.70 2.84
CA SER A 217 4.90 0.78 1.37
C SER A 217 6.10 1.63 0.95
N THR A 218 6.44 1.60 -0.33
CA THR A 218 7.41 2.51 -0.95
C THR A 218 6.67 3.49 -1.84
N LEU A 219 7.07 4.76 -1.80
CA LEU A 219 6.53 5.80 -2.66
C LEU A 219 7.60 6.21 -3.68
N PRO A 220 7.29 6.25 -4.99
CA PRO A 220 8.22 6.76 -5.99
C PRO A 220 8.39 8.28 -5.83
N VAL A 221 9.39 8.87 -6.49
CA VAL A 221 9.42 10.32 -6.69
C VAL A 221 8.20 10.77 -7.50
N GLY A 222 7.67 11.95 -7.21
CA GLY A 222 6.53 12.51 -7.95
C GLY A 222 5.17 12.02 -7.48
N MET A 223 5.09 11.31 -6.36
CA MET A 223 3.83 10.84 -5.78
C MET A 223 3.08 12.00 -5.09
N PRO A 224 1.85 12.34 -5.51
CA PRO A 224 1.02 13.34 -4.84
C PRO A 224 0.63 12.89 -3.43
N LEU A 225 0.72 13.82 -2.49
CA LEU A 225 0.46 13.61 -1.07
C LEU A 225 -0.51 14.65 -0.52
N LEU A 226 -1.28 14.24 0.48
CA LEU A 226 -1.90 15.13 1.46
C LEU A 226 -1.16 14.95 2.79
N VAL A 227 -0.50 16.00 3.27
CA VAL A 227 0.10 16.03 4.62
C VAL A 227 -0.97 16.43 5.62
N VAL A 228 -1.29 15.53 6.55
CA VAL A 228 -2.37 15.73 7.55
C VAL A 228 -1.83 15.98 8.96
N HIS A 229 -0.59 15.59 9.24
CA HIS A 229 0.03 15.77 10.54
C HIS A 229 1.55 15.84 10.44
N THR A 230 2.20 16.35 11.49
CA THR A 230 3.66 16.39 11.62
C THR A 230 4.06 15.94 13.02
N SER A 231 5.23 15.30 13.13
CA SER A 231 5.82 14.91 14.41
C SER A 231 6.23 16.13 15.23
N ALA A 232 6.45 15.93 16.53
CA ALA A 232 6.82 16.99 17.46
C ALA A 232 8.17 17.63 17.10
N ASP A 233 9.10 16.85 16.55
CA ASP A 233 10.40 17.31 16.07
C ASP A 233 10.38 17.88 14.63
N GLY A 234 9.25 17.79 13.93
CA GLY A 234 9.11 18.20 12.53
C GLY A 234 9.85 17.33 11.50
N ALA A 235 10.55 16.27 11.93
CA ALA A 235 11.32 15.40 11.04
C ALA A 235 10.43 14.43 10.23
N TRP A 236 9.18 14.24 10.65
CA TRP A 236 8.23 13.35 9.98
C TRP A 236 6.91 14.05 9.69
N VAL A 237 6.27 13.62 8.62
CA VAL A 237 4.90 13.98 8.26
C VAL A 237 4.06 12.72 8.09
N PHE A 238 2.84 12.74 8.63
CA PHE A 238 1.85 11.72 8.31
C PHE A 238 1.11 12.17 7.05
N VAL A 239 1.08 11.30 6.05
CA VAL A 239 0.58 11.59 4.71
C VAL A 239 -0.50 10.60 4.28
N GLU A 240 -1.40 11.07 3.43
CA GLU A 240 -2.32 10.24 2.66
C GLU A 240 -1.92 10.30 1.18
N THR A 241 -1.90 9.14 0.55
CA THR A 241 -1.85 8.98 -0.91
C THR A 241 -3.24 8.60 -1.43
N GLY A 242 -3.36 8.32 -2.73
CA GLY A 242 -4.60 7.81 -3.29
C GLY A 242 -5.05 6.44 -2.76
N LEU A 243 -4.14 5.66 -2.12
CA LEU A 243 -4.39 4.25 -1.75
C LEU A 243 -4.01 3.92 -0.30
N VAL A 244 -2.96 4.55 0.22
CA VAL A 244 -2.32 4.21 1.50
C VAL A 244 -1.97 5.47 2.30
N SER A 245 -1.82 5.34 3.61
CA SER A 245 -1.39 6.42 4.51
C SER A 245 -0.33 5.95 5.49
N GLY A 246 0.42 6.88 6.07
CA GLY A 246 1.51 6.58 7.00
C GLY A 246 2.50 7.74 7.14
N TRP A 247 3.60 7.48 7.86
CA TRP A 247 4.66 8.44 8.10
C TRP A 247 5.74 8.39 7.02
N VAL A 248 6.20 9.55 6.56
CA VAL A 248 7.40 9.70 5.71
C VAL A 248 8.30 10.81 6.28
N PRO A 249 9.62 10.78 6.00
CA PRO A 249 10.52 11.87 6.37
C PRO A 249 10.10 13.19 5.72
N THR A 250 10.11 14.28 6.46
CA THR A 250 9.69 15.60 5.96
C THR A 250 10.57 16.05 4.78
N GLU A 251 11.86 15.75 4.80
CA GLU A 251 12.83 16.10 3.76
C GLU A 251 12.63 15.35 2.43
N ASP A 252 11.84 14.28 2.43
CA ASP A 252 11.47 13.53 1.22
C ASP A 252 10.22 14.10 0.56
N THR A 253 9.63 15.14 1.16
CA THR A 253 8.41 15.78 0.68
C THR A 253 8.59 17.29 0.47
N ALA A 254 7.78 17.84 -0.43
CA ALA A 254 7.73 19.28 -0.66
C ALA A 254 6.28 19.74 -0.82
N VAL A 255 5.93 20.86 -0.18
CA VAL A 255 4.58 21.45 -0.26
C VAL A 255 4.37 22.06 -1.65
N THR A 256 3.22 21.82 -2.25
CA THR A 256 2.86 22.35 -3.57
C THR A 256 1.91 23.53 -3.45
N ASP A 257 2.09 24.52 -4.31
CA ASP A 257 1.10 25.58 -4.50
C ASP A 257 0.16 25.26 -5.67
N ALA A 258 -0.89 26.08 -5.84
CA ALA A 258 -1.87 25.85 -6.90
C ALA A 258 -1.27 25.95 -8.32
N PRO A 259 -0.38 26.91 -8.63
CA PRO A 259 0.32 26.95 -9.92
C PRO A 259 1.12 25.68 -10.22
N PHE A 260 1.89 25.18 -9.25
CA PHE A 260 2.65 23.94 -9.38
C PHE A 260 1.72 22.77 -9.70
N ARG A 261 0.68 22.57 -8.90
CA ARG A 261 -0.28 21.46 -9.09
C ARG A 261 -0.96 21.54 -10.45
N SER A 262 -1.45 22.72 -10.84
CA SER A 262 -2.10 22.91 -12.13
C SER A 262 -1.17 22.54 -13.31
N ARG A 263 0.10 22.95 -13.27
CA ARG A 263 1.09 22.56 -14.30
C ARG A 263 1.36 21.05 -14.29
N TYR A 264 1.44 20.45 -13.10
CA TYR A 264 1.80 19.05 -12.93
C TYR A 264 0.67 18.09 -13.32
N GLU A 265 -0.59 18.42 -13.01
CA GLU A 265 -1.78 17.60 -13.28
C GLU A 265 -2.25 17.65 -14.75
N ASN A 266 -1.96 18.72 -15.48
CA ASN A 266 -2.45 18.93 -16.85
C ASN A 266 -1.41 18.60 -17.93
N GLY A 267 -0.30 17.96 -17.57
CA GLY A 267 0.76 17.58 -18.49
C GLY A 267 0.48 16.29 -19.27
N THR A 268 1.30 16.04 -20.30
CA THR A 268 1.47 14.68 -20.84
C THR A 268 2.51 13.95 -20.00
N TYR A 269 2.24 12.73 -19.59
CA TYR A 269 3.13 11.99 -18.70
C TYR A 269 4.06 11.04 -19.44
N ALA A 270 5.27 10.89 -18.92
CA ALA A 270 6.12 9.74 -19.19
C ALA A 270 6.10 8.80 -17.98
N VAL A 271 6.17 7.50 -18.26
CA VAL A 271 6.30 6.45 -17.25
C VAL A 271 7.65 5.77 -17.43
N ILE A 272 8.39 5.63 -16.33
CA ILE A 272 9.66 4.92 -16.32
C ILE A 272 9.40 3.42 -16.45
N VAL A 273 10.08 2.77 -17.41
CA VAL A 273 9.89 1.35 -17.77
C VAL A 273 11.05 0.44 -17.36
N ARG A 274 11.93 0.93 -16.48
CA ARG A 274 13.08 0.21 -15.92
C ARG A 274 13.26 0.59 -14.46
N ASP A 275 13.85 -0.29 -13.67
CA ASP A 275 14.29 0.05 -12.33
C ASP A 275 15.60 0.85 -12.36
N ASP A 276 15.86 1.55 -11.26
CA ASP A 276 17.11 2.26 -10.99
C ASP A 276 17.56 3.25 -12.07
N VAL A 277 16.61 3.98 -12.67
CA VAL A 277 16.90 5.00 -13.68
C VAL A 277 17.34 6.29 -13.00
N PRO A 278 18.61 6.73 -13.15
CA PRO A 278 19.04 8.01 -12.61
C PRO A 278 18.39 9.16 -13.39
N LEU A 279 17.73 10.06 -12.68
CA LEU A 279 17.22 11.31 -13.21
C LEU A 279 18.24 12.41 -12.95
N VAL A 280 18.68 13.06 -14.01
CA VAL A 280 19.72 14.09 -13.98
C VAL A 280 19.19 15.43 -14.47
N ASP A 281 19.80 16.51 -14.00
CA ASP A 281 19.52 17.86 -14.50
C ASP A 281 20.20 18.14 -15.85
N GLU A 282 20.02 19.36 -16.38
CA GLU A 282 20.60 19.78 -17.66
C GLU A 282 22.14 19.83 -17.66
N LEU A 283 22.77 19.83 -16.48
CA LEU A 283 24.22 19.76 -16.31
C LEU A 283 24.71 18.33 -16.09
N GLY A 284 23.82 17.33 -16.16
CA GLY A 284 24.14 15.92 -15.95
C GLY A 284 24.33 15.54 -14.48
N ARG A 285 23.92 16.39 -13.53
CA ARG A 285 24.03 16.11 -12.08
C ARG A 285 22.84 15.27 -11.64
N TYR A 286 23.10 14.29 -10.77
CA TYR A 286 22.06 13.46 -10.18
C TYR A 286 21.08 14.30 -9.36
N VAL A 287 19.79 14.10 -9.61
CA VAL A 287 18.69 14.70 -8.85
C VAL A 287 18.05 13.65 -7.95
N THR A 288 17.60 12.55 -8.54
CA THR A 288 16.92 11.44 -7.87
C THR A 288 16.93 10.19 -8.75
N THR A 289 16.49 9.05 -8.23
CA THR A 289 16.25 7.83 -9.00
C THR A 289 14.76 7.65 -9.24
N GLY A 290 14.41 7.23 -10.44
CA GLY A 290 13.08 6.73 -10.77
C GLY A 290 13.09 5.22 -11.02
N SER A 291 12.04 4.54 -10.61
CA SER A 291 11.87 3.09 -10.77
C SER A 291 10.70 2.78 -11.71
N LEU A 292 10.54 1.50 -12.09
CA LEU A 292 9.42 1.05 -12.91
C LEU A 292 8.08 1.58 -12.36
N GLY A 293 7.29 2.23 -13.22
CA GLY A 293 5.99 2.80 -12.85
C GLY A 293 6.02 4.24 -12.32
N THR A 294 7.20 4.84 -12.13
CA THR A 294 7.31 6.27 -11.78
C THR A 294 6.74 7.12 -12.92
N MET A 295 5.76 7.97 -12.61
CA MET A 295 5.07 8.83 -13.57
C MET A 295 5.43 10.30 -13.33
N LEU A 296 5.96 10.97 -14.36
CA LEU A 296 6.37 12.38 -14.29
C LEU A 296 5.89 13.15 -15.54
N PRO A 297 5.50 14.43 -15.42
CA PRO A 297 5.10 15.22 -16.58
C PRO A 297 6.28 15.46 -17.53
N LEU A 298 6.00 15.51 -18.82
CA LEU A 298 6.94 15.92 -19.85
C LEU A 298 7.02 17.45 -19.92
N SER A 299 8.24 17.98 -19.99
CA SER A 299 8.51 19.39 -20.31
C SER A 299 9.01 19.59 -21.74
N GLY A 300 9.41 18.49 -22.39
CA GLY A 300 9.80 18.47 -23.79
C GLY A 300 10.58 17.20 -24.13
N GLY A 301 11.16 17.16 -25.32
CA GLY A 301 11.99 16.04 -25.76
C GLY A 301 12.60 16.31 -27.13
N SER A 302 13.66 15.59 -27.44
CA SER A 302 14.33 15.62 -28.74
C SER A 302 14.89 14.25 -29.05
N GLY A 303 14.53 13.70 -30.21
CA GLY A 303 14.98 12.37 -30.64
C GLY A 303 14.66 11.30 -29.60
N SER A 304 15.70 10.65 -29.08
CA SER A 304 15.61 9.59 -28.07
C SER A 304 15.61 10.09 -26.62
N SER A 305 15.63 11.41 -26.39
CA SER A 305 15.70 12.01 -25.05
C SER A 305 14.40 12.70 -24.67
N LEU A 306 13.90 12.39 -23.47
CA LEU A 306 12.75 13.05 -22.85
C LEU A 306 13.23 13.97 -21.72
N ARG A 307 12.64 15.17 -21.62
CA ARG A 307 12.82 16.07 -20.48
C ARG A 307 11.58 15.97 -19.60
N LEU A 308 11.81 15.71 -18.31
CA LEU A 308 10.76 15.47 -17.31
C LEU A 308 10.73 16.61 -16.30
N LEU A 309 9.55 16.91 -15.75
CA LEU A 309 9.38 17.77 -14.58
C LEU A 309 9.59 16.94 -13.32
N VAL A 310 10.84 16.86 -12.86
CA VAL A 310 11.19 16.15 -11.63
C VAL A 310 11.03 17.11 -10.44
N PRO A 311 10.15 16.81 -9.47
CA PRO A 311 9.96 17.69 -8.32
C PRO A 311 11.18 17.66 -7.40
N VAL A 312 11.67 18.84 -7.03
CA VAL A 312 12.71 19.03 -6.02
C VAL A 312 12.21 19.94 -4.90
N ARG A 313 12.82 19.80 -3.72
CA ARG A 313 12.46 20.57 -2.53
C ARG A 313 13.36 21.81 -2.42
N ASP A 314 12.77 22.99 -2.47
CA ASP A 314 13.50 24.24 -2.24
C ASP A 314 13.89 24.40 -0.75
N PRO A 315 14.78 25.36 -0.40
CA PRO A 315 15.17 25.60 1.00
C PRO A 315 14.01 25.98 1.93
N GLN A 316 12.88 26.45 1.39
CA GLN A 316 11.67 26.78 2.12
C GLN A 316 10.71 25.58 2.26
N GLY A 317 11.04 24.42 1.68
CA GLY A 317 10.24 23.21 1.71
C GLY A 317 9.11 23.16 0.68
N ARG A 318 9.16 24.01 -0.36
CA ARG A 318 8.20 24.02 -1.46
C ARG A 318 8.70 23.22 -2.65
N ALA A 319 7.77 22.68 -3.42
CA ALA A 319 8.08 21.92 -4.63
C ALA A 319 8.40 22.88 -5.79
N VAL A 320 9.49 22.61 -6.49
CA VAL A 320 9.84 23.27 -7.76
C VAL A 320 10.25 22.21 -8.79
N ALA A 321 10.07 22.48 -10.09
CA ALA A 321 10.36 21.55 -11.19
C ALA A 321 10.53 22.25 -12.54
#